data_AF-A0A7L0AK20-F1
#
_entry.id   AF-A0A7L0AK20-F1
#
_cell.length_a   1.000
_cell.length_b   1.000
_cell.length_c   1.000
_cell.angle_alpha   90.00
_cell.angle_beta   90.00
_cell.angle_gamma   90.00
#
_symmetry.space_group_name_H-M   'P 1'
#
loop_
_entity.id
_entity.type
_entity.pdbx_description
1 polymer ?
#
loop_
_entity_poly.entity_id
_entity_poly.type
_entity_poly.pdbx_seq_one_letter_code
_entity_poly.pdbx_strand_id
1 'polypeptide(L)'
;QMFNSSSITKFLLLAFVDTRELQLVHFWLFLGTYLAALLGNSLIITAVACDNNLHTPMYFFLLNLSLLDLGSISTIIPKAMANIFWDTRDISYAGCAAQVFFFLFLIVGEYCLLTIMAYDRYVAICKPLHYGTLMDSRACVNMAAAAWGSGFLNALM
;
A
#
# COMPACT_ATOMS: atom_id res chain seq x y z
N GLN A 1 -43.21 -10.22 23.16
CA GLN A 1 -41.76 -9.94 22.99
C GLN A 1 -41.28 -10.72 21.78
N MET A 2 -40.90 -10.04 20.71
CA MET A 2 -40.22 -10.63 19.56
C MET A 2 -38.89 -9.89 19.41
N PHE A 3 -37.78 -10.58 19.60
CA PHE A 3 -36.45 -10.06 19.36
C PHE A 3 -36.25 -9.94 17.84
N ASN A 4 -36.47 -8.75 17.29
CA ASN A 4 -35.96 -8.39 15.98
C ASN A 4 -34.45 -8.15 16.10
N SER A 5 -33.66 -9.22 16.11
CA SER A 5 -32.22 -9.15 15.90
C SER A 5 -31.94 -9.14 14.40
N SER A 6 -32.20 -8.00 13.75
CA SER A 6 -31.61 -7.73 12.43
C SER A 6 -30.12 -7.41 12.65
N SER A 7 -29.31 -8.47 12.76
CA SER A 7 -27.86 -8.34 12.69
C SER A 7 -27.52 -7.79 11.30
N ILE A 8 -27.09 -6.54 11.22
CA ILE A 8 -26.58 -5.93 9.98
C ILE A 8 -25.24 -6.60 9.68
N THR A 9 -25.27 -7.73 8.96
CA THR A 9 -24.10 -8.55 8.61
C THR A 9 -23.49 -8.21 7.25
N LYS A 10 -23.96 -7.14 6.60
CA LYS A 10 -23.55 -6.77 5.25
C LYS A 10 -23.32 -5.26 5.16
N PHE A 11 -22.07 -4.85 5.06
CA PHE A 11 -21.70 -3.49 4.67
C PHE A 11 -21.93 -3.35 3.17
N LEU A 12 -23.00 -2.65 2.80
CA LEU A 12 -23.30 -2.31 1.42
C LEU A 12 -22.40 -1.15 1.01
N LEU A 13 -21.30 -1.46 0.32
CA LEU A 13 -20.39 -0.46 -0.22
C LEU A 13 -21.17 0.28 -1.34
N LEU A 14 -21.60 1.50 -1.01
CA LEU A 14 -22.49 2.36 -1.78
C LEU A 14 -22.17 2.30 -3.28
N ALA A 15 -23.13 1.85 -4.08
CA ALA A 15 -23.03 1.82 -5.53
C ALA A 15 -22.79 3.23 -6.06
N PHE A 16 -21.54 3.56 -6.38
CA PHE A 16 -21.22 4.74 -7.16
C PHE A 16 -21.59 4.43 -8.62
N VAL A 17 -22.77 4.95 -9.00
CA VAL A 17 -23.19 5.38 -10.34
C VAL A 17 -24.23 4.54 -11.09
N ASP A 18 -25.29 5.25 -11.43
CA ASP A 18 -26.57 4.90 -12.06
C ASP A 18 -26.49 4.58 -13.57
N THR A 19 -25.30 4.48 -14.17
CA THR A 19 -25.14 4.25 -15.62
C THR A 19 -24.03 3.25 -15.96
N ARG A 20 -24.42 2.20 -16.70
CA ARG A 20 -23.56 1.08 -17.15
C ARG A 20 -22.33 1.52 -17.96
N GLU A 21 -22.42 2.66 -18.65
CA GLU A 21 -21.31 3.28 -19.38
C GLU A 21 -20.20 3.79 -18.43
N LEU A 22 -20.56 4.43 -17.31
CA LEU A 22 -19.56 4.95 -16.37
C LEU A 22 -18.84 3.82 -15.61
N GLN A 23 -19.52 2.70 -15.37
CA GLN A 23 -18.95 1.51 -14.76
C GLN A 23 -17.84 0.89 -15.63
N LEU A 24 -18.01 0.86 -16.96
CA LEU A 24 -16.99 0.41 -17.90
C LEU A 24 -15.78 1.34 -17.92
N VAL A 25 -15.99 2.66 -17.87
CA VAL A 25 -14.88 3.64 -17.79
C VAL A 25 -14.06 3.44 -16.52
N HIS A 26 -14.72 3.28 -15.36
CA HIS A 26 -14.01 3.00 -14.09
C HIS A 26 -13.23 1.69 -14.14
N PHE A 27 -13.80 0.64 -14.74
CA PHE A 27 -13.11 -0.64 -14.90
C PHE A 27 -11.80 -0.49 -15.69
N TRP A 28 -11.85 0.16 -16.86
CA TRP A 28 -10.66 0.39 -17.68
C TRP A 28 -9.65 1.31 -16.99
N LEU A 29 -10.11 2.33 -16.25
CA LEU A 29 -9.25 3.21 -15.47
C LEU A 29 -8.53 2.45 -14.34
N PHE A 30 -9.25 1.63 -13.57
CA PHE A 30 -8.67 0.80 -12.52
C PHE A 30 -7.70 -0.26 -13.08
N LEU A 31 -8.06 -0.89 -14.20
CA LEU A 31 -7.18 -1.84 -14.87
C LEU A 31 -5.90 -1.15 -15.39
N GLY A 32 -6.03 0.02 -16.01
CA GLY A 32 -4.89 0.79 -16.52
C GLY A 32 -3.95 1.22 -15.41
N THR A 33 -4.49 1.75 -14.31
CA THR A 33 -3.69 2.14 -13.13
C THR A 33 -3.02 0.94 -12.47
N TYR A 34 -3.72 -0.20 -12.35
CA TYR A 34 -3.15 -1.46 -11.86
C TYR A 34 -1.93 -1.90 -12.69
N LEU A 35 -2.09 -2.01 -14.01
CA LEU A 35 -1.03 -2.45 -14.91
C LEU A 35 0.15 -1.47 -14.92
N ALA A 36 -0.13 -0.17 -14.97
CA ALA A 36 0.91 0.86 -14.96
C ALA A 36 1.73 0.82 -13.67
N ALA A 37 1.08 0.68 -12.52
CA ALA A 37 1.77 0.63 -11.24
C ALA A 37 2.49 -0.71 -11.02
N LEU A 38 1.94 -1.82 -11.50
CA LEU A 38 2.59 -3.13 -11.46
C LEU A 38 3.87 -3.14 -12.30
N LEU A 39 3.79 -2.60 -13.52
CA LEU A 39 4.96 -2.41 -14.39
C LEU A 39 5.96 -1.44 -13.75
N GLY A 40 5.52 -0.29 -13.27
CA GLY A 40 6.37 0.73 -12.65
C GLY A 40 7.15 0.20 -11.46
N ASN A 41 6.46 -0.41 -10.49
CA ASN A 41 7.11 -0.96 -9.30
C ASN A 41 8.00 -2.17 -9.62
N SER A 42 7.62 -3.01 -10.59
CA SER A 42 8.46 -4.12 -11.03
C SER A 42 9.74 -3.64 -11.72
N LEU A 43 9.65 -2.55 -12.51
CA LEU A 43 10.81 -1.92 -13.13
C LEU A 43 11.74 -1.32 -12.07
N ILE A 44 11.22 -0.68 -11.03
CA ILE A 44 12.03 -0.15 -9.92
C ILE A 44 12.78 -1.30 -9.23
N ILE A 45 12.07 -2.38 -8.89
CA ILE A 45 12.69 -3.56 -8.26
C ILE A 45 13.79 -4.15 -9.15
N THR A 46 13.51 -4.31 -10.44
CA THR A 46 14.47 -4.86 -11.41
C THR A 46 15.67 -3.95 -11.58
N ALA A 47 15.47 -2.63 -11.66
CA ALA A 47 16.55 -1.65 -11.79
C ALA A 47 17.48 -1.68 -10.58
N VAL A 48 16.93 -1.76 -9.36
CA VAL A 48 17.72 -1.90 -8.14
C VAL A 48 18.44 -3.25 -8.09
N ALA A 49 17.81 -4.33 -8.55
CA ALA A 49 18.42 -5.67 -8.56
C ALA A 49 19.54 -5.82 -9.61
N CYS A 50 19.45 -5.12 -10.74
CA CYS A 50 20.46 -5.17 -11.80
C CYS A 50 21.68 -4.31 -11.50
N ASP A 51 21.56 -3.26 -10.68
CA ASP A 51 22.66 -2.34 -10.40
C ASP A 51 23.33 -2.63 -9.05
N ASN A 52 24.35 -3.49 -9.08
CA ASN A 52 25.13 -3.87 -7.89
C ASN A 52 25.98 -2.72 -7.31
N ASN A 53 26.17 -1.60 -8.03
CA ASN A 53 26.97 -0.47 -7.57
C ASN A 53 26.15 0.59 -6.81
N LEU A 54 24.84 0.42 -6.70
CA LEU A 54 23.89 1.37 -6.12
C LEU A 54 23.56 1.07 -4.64
N HIS A 55 24.57 0.75 -3.82
CA HIS A 55 24.42 0.56 -2.37
C HIS A 55 24.19 1.89 -1.61
N THR A 56 23.13 2.62 -1.95
CA THR A 56 22.68 3.78 -1.16
C THR A 56 21.41 3.43 -0.38
N PRO A 57 21.26 3.92 0.87
CA PRO A 57 20.11 3.62 1.73
C PRO A 57 18.77 3.97 1.09
N MET A 58 18.75 4.97 0.21
CA MET A 58 17.59 5.35 -0.59
C MET A 58 17.03 4.20 -1.44
N TYR A 59 17.87 3.39 -2.10
CA TYR A 59 17.38 2.28 -2.93
C TYR A 59 16.80 1.13 -2.11
N PHE A 60 17.34 0.91 -0.91
CA PHE A 60 16.75 -0.04 0.05
C PHE A 60 15.34 0.40 0.46
N PHE A 61 15.12 1.69 0.73
CA PHE A 61 13.79 2.21 1.02
C PHE A 61 12.86 2.18 -0.20
N LEU A 62 13.37 2.45 -1.41
CA LEU A 62 12.60 2.32 -2.65
C LEU A 62 12.12 0.88 -2.89
N LEU A 63 12.95 -0.12 -2.62
CA LEU A 63 12.53 -1.53 -2.70
C LEU A 63 11.38 -1.84 -1.74
N ASN A 64 11.49 -1.38 -0.49
CA ASN A 64 10.42 -1.57 0.50
C ASN A 64 9.14 -0.84 0.08
N LEU A 65 9.25 0.38 -0.44
CA LEU A 65 8.14 1.17 -0.93
C LEU A 65 7.45 0.49 -2.12
N SER A 66 8.20 0.02 -3.12
CA SER A 66 7.64 -0.71 -4.26
C SER A 66 6.96 -2.03 -3.86
N LEU A 67 7.45 -2.72 -2.84
CA LEU A 67 6.78 -3.89 -2.29
C LEU A 67 5.45 -3.54 -1.61
N LEU A 68 5.40 -2.45 -0.84
CA LEU A 68 4.17 -1.96 -0.23
C LEU A 68 3.16 -1.51 -1.30
N ASP A 69 3.58 -0.73 -2.29
CA ASP A 69 2.73 -0.28 -3.41
C ASP A 69 2.10 -1.48 -4.14
N LEU A 70 2.89 -2.52 -4.46
CA LEU A 70 2.38 -3.74 -5.08
C LEU A 70 1.35 -4.44 -4.18
N GLY A 71 1.59 -4.48 -2.86
CA GLY A 71 0.63 -4.99 -1.87
C GLY A 71 -0.66 -4.18 -1.82
N SER A 72 -0.57 -2.85 -1.78
CA SER A 72 -1.69 -1.90 -1.75
C SER A 72 -2.57 -2.09 -2.98
N ILE A 73 -1.95 -2.13 -4.14
CA ILE A 73 -2.65 -2.21 -5.42
C ILE A 73 -3.30 -3.58 -5.61
N SER A 74 -2.62 -4.66 -5.18
CA SER A 74 -3.15 -6.02 -5.21
C SER A 74 -4.30 -6.27 -4.23
N THR A 75 -4.37 -5.53 -3.13
CA THR A 75 -5.47 -5.67 -2.15
C THR A 75 -6.68 -4.80 -2.46
N ILE A 76 -6.48 -3.61 -3.02
CA ILE A 76 -7.55 -2.63 -3.29
C ILE A 76 -8.21 -2.89 -4.65
N ILE A 77 -7.42 -3.04 -5.72
CA ILE A 77 -7.94 -2.98 -7.09
C ILE A 77 -8.70 -4.24 -7.52
N PRO A 78 -8.19 -5.48 -7.31
CA PRO A 78 -8.91 -6.70 -7.70
C PRO A 78 -10.27 -6.81 -7.04
N LYS A 79 -10.40 -6.32 -5.80
CA LYS A 79 -11.66 -6.34 -5.06
C LYS A 79 -12.65 -5.32 -5.57
N ALA A 80 -12.19 -4.10 -5.90
CA ALA A 80 -13.02 -3.10 -6.57
C ALA A 80 -13.50 -3.59 -7.95
N MET A 81 -12.61 -4.21 -8.73
CA MET A 81 -12.92 -4.78 -10.05
C MET A 81 -13.87 -5.98 -9.95
N ALA A 82 -13.67 -6.89 -9.00
CA ALA A 82 -14.57 -8.03 -8.77
C ALA A 82 -15.97 -7.58 -8.36
N ASN A 83 -16.07 -6.54 -7.51
CA ASN A 83 -17.36 -5.99 -7.08
C ASN A 83 -18.13 -5.33 -8.25
N ILE A 84 -17.40 -4.74 -9.20
CA ILE A 84 -17.96 -4.16 -10.43
C ILE A 84 -18.40 -5.26 -11.42
N PHE A 85 -17.66 -6.37 -11.52
CA PHE A 85 -17.89 -7.39 -12.54
C PHE A 85 -18.97 -8.41 -12.16
N TRP A 86 -19.04 -8.79 -10.88
CA TRP A 86 -19.83 -9.95 -10.46
C TRP A 86 -21.20 -9.61 -9.86
N ASP A 87 -21.56 -8.33 -9.71
CA ASP A 87 -22.79 -7.83 -9.04
C ASP A 87 -23.06 -8.50 -7.68
N THR A 88 -22.03 -9.11 -7.08
CA THR A 88 -22.14 -9.86 -5.83
C THR A 88 -21.69 -8.94 -4.70
N ARG A 89 -22.64 -8.21 -4.13
CA ARG A 89 -22.44 -7.21 -3.06
C ARG A 89 -22.09 -7.81 -1.68
N ASP A 90 -21.70 -9.08 -1.63
CA ASP A 90 -21.57 -9.83 -0.40
C ASP A 90 -20.09 -10.05 -0.05
N ILE A 91 -19.48 -9.04 0.59
CA ILE A 91 -18.22 -9.23 1.31
C ILE A 91 -18.56 -9.76 2.71
N SER A 92 -18.02 -10.94 3.05
CA SER A 92 -18.06 -11.48 4.42
C SER A 92 -17.44 -10.47 5.40
N TYR A 93 -18.00 -10.36 6.61
CA TYR A 93 -17.46 -9.52 7.67
C TYR A 93 -15.96 -9.73 7.89
N ALA A 94 -15.49 -10.99 7.90
CA ALA A 94 -14.07 -11.32 8.01
C ALA A 94 -13.24 -10.81 6.82
N GLY A 95 -13.80 -10.86 5.60
CA GLY A 95 -13.16 -10.33 4.39
C GLY A 95 -13.14 -8.80 4.34
N CYS A 96 -14.12 -8.13 4.95
CA CYS A 96 -14.12 -6.67 5.12
C CYS A 96 -13.08 -6.26 6.15
N ALA A 97 -13.07 -6.91 7.32
CA ALA A 97 -12.09 -6.66 8.38
C ALA A 97 -10.65 -6.87 7.88
N ALA A 98 -10.38 -7.97 7.17
CA ALA A 98 -9.07 -8.22 6.57
C ALA A 98 -8.67 -7.13 5.56
N GLN A 99 -9.60 -6.64 4.73
CA GLN A 99 -9.30 -5.59 3.76
C GLN A 99 -8.96 -4.27 4.43
N VAL A 100 -9.74 -3.86 5.44
CA VAL A 100 -9.46 -2.63 6.19
C VAL A 100 -8.12 -2.74 6.93
N PHE A 101 -7.85 -3.90 7.53
CA PHE A 101 -6.58 -4.19 8.19
C PHE A 101 -5.39 -4.04 7.22
N PHE A 102 -5.41 -4.72 6.07
CA PHE A 102 -4.33 -4.60 5.08
C PHE A 102 -4.22 -3.18 4.52
N PHE A 103 -5.34 -2.50 4.27
CA PHE A 103 -5.33 -1.11 3.80
C PHE A 103 -4.63 -0.16 4.78
N LEU A 104 -5.00 -0.22 6.07
CA LEU A 104 -4.37 0.60 7.11
C LEU A 104 -2.89 0.23 7.31
N PHE A 105 -2.57 -1.06 7.30
CA PHE A 105 -1.21 -1.55 7.41
C PHE A 105 -0.30 -0.97 6.31
N LEU A 106 -0.76 -1.06 5.06
CA LEU A 106 0.02 -0.68 3.89
C LEU A 106 0.16 0.84 3.78
N ILE A 107 -0.92 1.62 3.98
CA ILE A 107 -0.88 3.09 3.86
C ILE A 107 0.03 3.73 4.92
N VAL A 108 0.01 3.19 6.14
CA VAL A 108 0.87 3.67 7.23
C VAL A 108 2.32 3.30 6.94
N GLY A 109 2.59 2.08 6.44
CA GLY A 109 3.92 1.67 5.99
C GLY A 109 4.47 2.60 4.90
N GLU A 110 3.69 2.89 3.87
CA GLU A 110 4.06 3.82 2.78
C GLU A 110 4.39 5.20 3.33
N TYR A 111 3.54 5.75 4.20
CA TYR A 111 3.75 7.07 4.81
C TYR A 111 5.03 7.13 5.66
N CYS A 112 5.27 6.09 6.47
CA CYS A 112 6.48 5.98 7.27
C CYS A 112 7.74 5.91 6.39
N LEU A 113 7.73 5.10 5.33
CA LEU A 113 8.86 4.99 4.40
C LEU A 113 9.12 6.30 3.65
N LEU A 114 8.08 6.97 3.14
CA LEU A 114 8.22 8.28 2.49
C LEU A 114 8.82 9.31 3.44
N THR A 115 8.41 9.29 4.71
CA THR A 115 8.98 10.16 5.75
C THR A 115 10.46 9.85 5.99
N ILE A 116 10.84 8.57 6.06
CA ILE A 116 12.25 8.16 6.21
C ILE A 116 13.08 8.60 4.99
N MET A 117 12.53 8.48 3.77
CA MET A 117 13.22 8.93 2.55
C MET A 117 13.38 10.46 2.50
N ALA A 118 12.38 11.22 2.93
CA ALA A 118 12.49 12.67 3.07
C ALA A 118 13.54 13.06 4.12
N TYR A 119 13.59 12.32 5.23
CA TYR A 119 14.61 12.50 6.27
C TYR A 119 16.02 12.18 5.75
N ASP A 120 16.19 11.09 4.99
CA ASP A 120 17.46 10.73 4.33
C ASP A 120 17.98 11.89 3.47
N ARG A 121 17.14 12.44 2.59
CA ARG A 121 17.51 13.59 1.74
C ARG A 121 17.83 14.83 2.56
N TYR A 122 17.08 15.09 3.63
CA TYR A 122 17.34 16.22 4.54
C TYR A 122 18.71 16.10 5.21
N VAL A 123 19.04 14.94 5.79
CA VAL A 123 20.33 14.71 6.47
C VAL A 123 21.49 14.77 5.48
N ALA A 124 21.31 14.23 4.27
CA ALA A 124 22.32 14.30 3.21
C ALA A 124 22.69 15.74 2.84
N ILE A 125 21.71 16.65 2.80
CA ILE A 125 21.93 18.07 2.44
C ILE A 125 22.41 18.88 3.64
N CYS A 126 21.74 18.78 4.78
CA CYS A 126 21.98 19.65 5.92
C CYS A 126 23.13 19.20 6.82
N LYS A 127 23.51 17.91 6.79
CA LYS A 127 24.52 17.32 7.69
C LYS A 127 25.41 16.28 6.97
N PRO A 128 26.09 16.65 5.86
CA PRO A 128 26.87 15.69 5.06
C PRO A 128 27.97 14.97 5.84
N LEU A 129 28.62 15.63 6.81
CA LEU A 129 29.68 15.03 7.64
C LEU A 129 29.17 13.91 8.57
N HIS A 130 27.89 13.92 8.94
CA HIS A 130 27.29 12.93 9.86
C HIS A 130 26.37 11.94 9.13
N TYR A 131 26.25 12.06 7.80
CA TYR A 131 25.36 11.22 7.02
C TYR A 131 25.75 9.73 7.13
N GLY A 132 27.04 9.39 7.03
CA GLY A 132 27.49 8.00 7.11
C GLY A 132 27.29 7.33 8.48
N THR A 133 27.25 8.10 9.57
CA THR A 133 27.00 7.56 10.91
C THR A 133 25.51 7.50 11.25
N LEU A 134 24.69 8.43 10.74
CA LEU A 134 23.24 8.43 10.93
C LEU A 134 22.53 7.46 9.99
N MET A 135 23.01 7.33 8.76
CA MET A 135 22.43 6.51 7.69
C MET A 135 23.28 5.27 7.41
N ASP A 136 23.75 4.62 8.49
CA ASP A 136 24.39 3.31 8.43
C ASP A 136 23.40 2.23 7.96
N SER A 137 23.91 1.15 7.37
CA SER A 137 23.09 0.02 6.89
C SER A 137 22.21 -0.57 8.01
N ARG A 138 22.74 -0.70 9.23
CA ARG A 138 21.98 -1.18 10.39
C ARG A 138 20.87 -0.23 10.80
N ALA A 139 21.13 1.08 10.76
CA ALA A 139 20.11 2.09 11.06
C ALA A 139 18.97 2.01 10.04
N CYS A 140 19.30 1.81 8.75
CA CYS A 140 18.29 1.68 7.69
C CYS A 140 17.39 0.46 7.87
N VAL A 141 17.98 -0.70 8.22
CA VAL A 141 17.21 -1.92 8.52
C VAL A 141 16.29 -1.70 9.72
N ASN A 142 16.78 -1.05 10.79
CA ASN A 142 15.98 -0.75 11.97
C ASN A 142 14.83 0.23 11.66
N MET A 143 15.08 1.26 10.84
CA MET A 143 14.06 2.22 10.41
C MET A 143 12.99 1.56 9.53
N ALA A 144 13.39 0.69 8.61
CA ALA A 144 12.43 -0.10 7.84
C ALA A 144 11.61 -1.01 8.76
N ALA A 145 12.25 -1.77 9.65
CA ALA A 145 11.54 -2.63 10.61
C ALA A 145 10.56 -1.82 11.47
N ALA A 146 10.94 -0.61 11.89
CA ALA A 146 10.05 0.30 12.60
C ALA A 146 8.85 0.74 11.75
N ALA A 147 9.05 1.06 10.47
CA ALA A 147 7.96 1.42 9.54
C ALA A 147 6.97 0.27 9.32
N TRP A 148 7.48 -0.95 9.11
CA TRP A 148 6.66 -2.16 9.02
C TRP A 148 5.91 -2.44 10.34
N GLY A 149 6.60 -2.30 11.47
CA GLY A 149 6.03 -2.48 12.80
C GLY A 149 4.96 -1.44 13.15
N SER A 150 5.16 -0.16 12.81
CA SER A 150 4.18 0.90 13.04
C SER A 150 2.93 0.72 12.19
N GLY A 151 3.10 0.27 10.93
CA GLY A 151 1.96 -0.12 10.10
C GLY A 151 1.15 -1.23 10.74
N PHE A 152 1.83 -2.26 11.26
CA PHE A 152 1.18 -3.41 11.89
C PHE A 152 0.44 -3.03 13.18
N LEU A 153 1.08 -2.25 14.05
CA LEU A 153 0.48 -1.77 15.29
C LEU A 153 -0.73 -0.86 15.04
N ASN A 154 -0.65 0.01 14.04
CA ASN A 154 -1.77 0.90 13.68
C ASN A 154 -2.95 0.10 13.11
N ALA A 155 -2.69 -0.90 12.27
CA ALA A 155 -3.75 -1.76 11.75
C ALA A 155 -4.44 -2.62 12.81
N LEU A 156 -3.76 -2.89 13.94
CA LEU A 156 -4.28 -3.66 15.06
C LEU A 156 -5.11 -2.85 16.08
N MET A 157 -4.91 -1.53 16.14
CA MET A 157 -5.51 -0.63 17.16
C MET A 157 -6.90 -0.16 16.74
#